data_AF-A0A2V9WGF7-F1
#
_entry.id   AF-A0A2V9WGF7-F1
#
_cell.length_a   1.000
_cell.length_b   1.000
_cell.length_c   1.000
_cell.angle_alpha   90.00
_cell.angle_beta   90.00
_cell.angle_gamma   90.00
#
_symmetry.space_group_name_H-M   'P 1'
#
loop_
_entity.id
_entity.type
_entity.pdbx_description
1 polymer ?
#
loop_
_entity_poly.entity_id
_entity_poly.type
_entity_poly.pdbx_seq_one_letter_code
_entity_poly.pdbx_strand_id
1 'polypeptide(L)' 'MRTVVKKWGNSASVRIPAALMEAAHLDLDDAVDVREESGRIVIEPAQRKEYDLT' A
#
# COMPACT_ATOMS: atom_id res chain seq x y z
N MET A 1 7.84 0.01 12.59
CA MET A 1 7.81 -1.48 12.64
C MET A 1 9.01 -2.02 11.86
N ARG A 2 9.48 -3.23 12.16
CA ARG A 2 10.48 -3.93 11.31
C ARG A 2 9.85 -5.21 10.77
N THR A 3 9.91 -5.39 9.45
CA THR A 3 9.43 -6.60 8.77
C THR A 3 10.50 -7.08 7.79
N VAL A 4 10.34 -8.29 7.28
CA VAL A 4 11.26 -8.91 6.32
C VAL A 4 10.52 -9.07 5.00
N VAL A 5 11.18 -8.70 3.90
CA VAL A 5 10.68 -8.97 2.55
C VAL A 5 10.63 -10.48 2.33
N LYS A 6 9.48 -11.00 1.91
CA LYS A 6 9.24 -12.42 1.65
C LYS A 6 8.78 -12.62 0.21
N LYS A 7 9.00 -13.82 -0.34
CA LYS A 7 8.49 -14.19 -1.65
C LYS A 7 7.02 -14.64 -1.54
N TRP A 8 6.15 -14.05 -2.35
CA TRP A 8 4.77 -14.49 -2.56
C TRP A 8 4.54 -14.67 -4.06
N GLY A 9 4.25 -15.91 -4.48
CA GLY A 9 4.27 -16.27 -5.89
C GLY A 9 5.66 -16.01 -6.50
N ASN A 10 5.71 -15.19 -7.55
CA ASN A 10 6.95 -14.79 -8.22
C ASN A 10 7.48 -13.42 -7.78
N SER A 11 6.83 -12.78 -6.80
CA SER A 11 7.12 -11.39 -6.42
C SER A 11 7.58 -11.27 -4.96
N ALA A 12 8.24 -10.16 -4.66
CA ALA A 12 8.55 -9.76 -3.29
C ALA A 12 7.30 -9.15 -2.62
N SER A 13 7.15 -9.39 -1.32
CA SER A 13 6.01 -8.94 -0.53
C SER A 13 6.46 -8.55 0.88
N VAL A 14 5.76 -7.60 1.47
CA VAL A 14 5.88 -7.24 2.89
C VAL A 14 4.50 -7.27 3.51
N ARG A 15 4.40 -7.71 4.76
CA ARG A 15 3.14 -7.60 5.50
C ARG A 15 2.98 -6.17 6.00
N ILE A 16 1.86 -5.55 5.65
CA ILE A 16 1.44 -4.24 6.14
C ILE A 16 0.44 -4.49 7.29
N PRO A 17 0.73 -4.07 8.54
CA PRO A 17 -0.20 -4.17 9.64
C PRO A 17 -1.49 -3.40 9.38
N ALA A 18 -2.60 -3.88 9.94
CA ALA A 18 -3.92 -3.28 9.80
C ALA A 18 -3.94 -1.77 10.15
N ALA A 19 -3.24 -1.37 11.23
CA ALA A 19 -3.15 0.04 11.62
C ALA A 19 -2.50 0.94 10.56
N LEU A 20 -1.58 0.42 9.74
CA LEU A 20 -1.00 1.19 8.61
C LEU A 20 -1.93 1.21 7.40
N MET A 21 -2.68 0.14 7.14
CA MET A 21 -3.72 0.12 6.10
C MET A 21 -4.79 1.17 6.40
N GLU A 22 -5.27 1.21 7.65
CA GLU A 22 -6.25 2.19 8.13
C GLU A 22 -5.74 3.63 8.04
N ALA A 23 -4.51 3.90 8.51
CA ALA A 23 -3.90 5.22 8.43
C ALA A 23 -3.64 5.70 7.00
N ALA A 24 -3.45 4.76 6.05
CA ALA A 24 -3.29 5.06 4.63
C ALA A 24 -4.63 5.09 3.86
N HIS A 25 -5.76 4.85 4.54
CA HIS A 25 -7.09 4.72 3.94
C HIS A 25 -7.16 3.69 2.81
N LEU A 26 -6.43 2.58 2.96
CA LEU A 26 -6.41 1.48 2.01
C LEU A 26 -7.17 0.28 2.57
N ASP A 27 -8.01 -0.31 1.73
CA ASP A 27 -8.66 -1.58 1.97
C ASP A 27 -7.99 -2.70 1.17
N LEU A 28 -8.36 -3.96 1.44
CA LEU A 28 -7.94 -5.07 0.60
C LEU A 28 -8.53 -4.89 -0.82
N ASP A 29 -7.75 -5.29 -1.82
CA ASP A 29 -8.09 -5.16 -3.25
C ASP A 29 -8.19 -3.72 -3.79
N ASP A 30 -7.88 -2.69 -2.97
CA ASP A 30 -7.74 -1.32 -3.48
C ASP A 30 -6.55 -1.22 -4.45
N ALA A 31 -6.75 -0.47 -5.54
CA ALA A 31 -5.70 -0.20 -6.50
C ALA A 31 -4.68 0.78 -5.90
N VAL A 32 -3.40 0.43 -6.01
CA VAL A 32 -2.28 1.25 -5.53
C VAL A 32 -1.24 1.46 -6.63
N ASP A 33 -0.64 2.63 -6.64
CA ASP A 33 0.55 2.93 -7.41
C ASP A 33 1.79 2.62 -6.57
N VAL A 34 2.74 1.90 -7.16
CA VAL A 34 3.99 1.52 -6.51
C VAL A 34 5.16 2.06 -7.33
N ARG A 35 6.00 2.87 -6.69
CA ARG A 35 7.15 3.50 -7.36
C ARG A 35 8.37 3.62 -6.45
N GLU A 36 9.52 3.75 -7.08
CA GLU A 36 10.77 4.06 -6.39
C GLU A 36 10.93 5.59 -6.29
N GLU A 37 11.25 6.08 -5.10
CA GLU A 37 11.60 7.47 -4.83
C GLU A 37 12.80 7.54 -3.88
N SER A 38 13.94 8.00 -4.37
CA SER A 38 15.13 8.30 -3.54
C SER A 38 15.57 7.13 -2.66
N GLY A 39 15.60 5.92 -3.23
CA GLY A 39 15.94 4.66 -2.58
C GLY A 39 14.82 4.06 -1.72
N ARG A 40 13.59 4.58 -1.81
CA ARG A 40 12.43 4.10 -1.05
C ARG A 40 11.33 3.60 -1.98
N ILE A 41 10.64 2.53 -1.59
CA ILE A 41 9.42 2.11 -2.25
C ILE A 41 8.26 2.91 -1.64
N VAL A 42 7.58 3.69 -2.46
CA VAL A 42 6.39 4.45 -2.09
C VAL A 42 5.18 3.75 -2.68
N ILE A 43 4.17 3.55 -1.85
CA ILE A 43 2.89 2.93 -2.18
C ILE A 43 1.81 3.95 -1.84
N GLU A 44 0.98 4.32 -2.81
CA GLU A 44 -0.09 5.29 -2.64
C GLU A 44 -1.38 4.83 -3.33
N PRO A 45 -2.59 5.21 -2.85
CA PRO A 45 -3.84 4.86 -3.51
C PRO A 45 -3.89 5.42 -4.94
N ALA A 46 -4.22 4.58 -5.92
CA ALA A 46 -4.26 4.97 -7.34
C ALA A 46 -5.44 5.91 -7.66
N GLN A 47 -6.52 5.83 -6.89
CA GLN A 47 -7.63 6.77 -6.93
C GLN A 47 -7.92 7.26 -5.52
N ARG A 48 -7.98 8.58 -5.34
CA ARG A 48 -8.55 9.14 -4.11
C ARG A 48 -10.03 8.79 -4.12
N LYS A 49 -10.54 8.24 -3.01
CA LYS A 49 -11.99 8.09 -2.80
C LYS A 49 -12.59 9.49 -2.82
N GLU A 50 -13.07 9.92 -3.99
CA GLU A 50 -13.84 11.14 -4.13
C GLU A 50 -15.21 10.85 -3.53
N TYR A 51 -15.45 11.38 -2.34
CA TYR A 51 -16.76 11.32 -1.73
C TYR A 51 -17.61 12.41 -2.38
N ASP A 52 -18.60 12.00 -3.15
CA ASP A 52 -19.69 12.87 -3.53
C ASP A 52 -20.54 13.11 -2.26
N LEU A 53 -20.53 14.35 -1.77
CA LEU A 53 -21.25 14.77 -0.55
C LEU A 53 -22.65 15.34 -0.87
N THR A 54 -23.21 15.01 -2.03
CA THR A 54 -24.53 15.48 -2.47
C THR A 54 -25.69 14.73 -1.82
#